data_AF-A0AAN8CAB2-F1
#
_entry.id   AF-A0AAN8CAB2-F1
#
_cell.length_a   1.000
_cell.length_b   1.000
_cell.length_c   1.000
_cell.angle_alpha   90.00
_cell.angle_beta   90.00
_cell.angle_gamma   90.00
#
_symmetry.space_group_name_H-M   'P 1'
#
loop_
_entity.id
_entity.type
_entity.pdbx_description
1 polymer ?
#
loop_
_entity_poly.entity_id
_entity_poly.type
_entity_poly.pdbx_seq_one_letter_code
_entity_poly.pdbx_strand_id
1 'polypeptide(L)'
;MGNLLKVLTCTDLEQEPNFFLDFENAQPTDAEREVWEQVDVVLKDAKGILDELQAYKGAGQEIREAIQNPNDERLQEQAWAAVVPLVGRLKKFYEFSQRLGPEISTYLLLCVYRSI
;
A
#
# COMPACT_ATOMS: atom_id res chain seq x y z
N MET A 1 -2.46 -11.32 -28.51
CA MET A 1 -1.94 -12.39 -27.61
C MET A 1 -0.47 -12.79 -27.83
N GLY A 2 0.18 -12.48 -28.97
CA GLY A 2 1.56 -12.92 -29.26
C GLY A 2 2.69 -12.05 -28.69
N ASN A 3 2.43 -10.78 -28.38
CA ASN A 3 3.49 -9.86 -27.93
C ASN A 3 3.84 -10.03 -26.45
N LEU A 4 2.85 -10.22 -25.58
CA LEU A 4 3.08 -10.40 -24.14
C LEU A 4 3.69 -11.76 -23.79
N LEU A 5 3.42 -12.82 -24.57
CA LEU A 5 4.10 -14.10 -24.42
C LEU A 5 5.57 -14.03 -24.86
N LYS A 6 5.90 -13.28 -25.93
CA LYS A 6 7.30 -13.00 -26.29
C LYS A 6 8.08 -12.27 -25.19
N VAL A 7 7.41 -11.43 -24.40
CA VAL A 7 8.02 -10.69 -23.28
C VAL A 7 8.36 -11.60 -22.10
N LEU A 8 7.57 -12.66 -21.84
CA LEU A 8 7.80 -13.56 -20.70
C LEU A 8 8.71 -14.75 -21.02
N THR A 9 8.85 -15.15 -22.30
CA THR A 9 9.63 -16.34 -22.70
C THR A 9 10.91 -16.05 -23.51
N CYS A 10 11.30 -14.79 -23.75
CA CYS A 10 12.54 -14.50 -24.49
C CYS A 10 13.78 -14.63 -23.60
N THR A 11 14.27 -15.86 -23.44
CA THR A 11 15.65 -16.20 -23.05
C THR A 11 16.59 -16.14 -24.26
N ASP A 12 16.50 -15.12 -25.11
CA ASP A 12 17.49 -14.88 -26.17
C ASP A 12 17.93 -13.41 -26.13
N LEU A 13 19.09 -13.26 -25.51
CA LEU A 13 19.93 -12.07 -25.45
C LEU A 13 20.52 -11.83 -26.84
N GLU A 14 20.16 -10.74 -27.53
CA GLU A 14 21.09 -10.10 -28.48
C GLU A 14 20.58 -8.78 -29.09
N GLN A 15 19.28 -8.48 -29.03
CA GLN A 15 18.76 -7.16 -29.38
C GLN A 15 17.62 -6.81 -28.43
N GLU A 16 17.91 -6.11 -27.33
CA GLU A 16 16.87 -5.58 -26.43
C GLU A 16 16.16 -4.40 -27.10
N PRO A 17 14.90 -4.52 -27.57
CA PRO A 17 14.07 -3.32 -27.62
C PRO A 17 13.78 -2.99 -26.15
N ASN A 18 14.57 -2.07 -25.59
CA ASN A 18 14.33 -1.52 -24.27
C ASN A 18 12.97 -0.80 -24.28
N PHE A 19 11.91 -1.55 -23.96
CA PHE A 19 10.58 -1.00 -23.73
C PHE A 19 10.61 -0.33 -22.37
N PHE A 20 10.98 0.95 -22.36
CA PHE A 20 11.03 1.77 -21.16
C PHE A 20 9.61 2.15 -20.78
N LEU A 21 9.06 1.51 -19.74
CA LEU A 21 7.87 1.98 -19.05
C LEU A 21 8.27 3.17 -18.18
N ASP A 22 8.08 4.37 -18.72
CA ASP A 22 8.29 5.61 -17.97
C ASP A 22 7.14 5.81 -16.98
N PHE A 23 7.26 5.22 -15.80
CA PHE A 23 6.31 5.40 -14.71
C PHE A 23 6.34 6.83 -14.12
N GLU A 24 7.38 7.63 -14.40
CA GLU A 24 7.48 9.01 -13.91
C GLU A 24 6.72 10.00 -14.80
N ASN A 25 6.69 9.79 -16.13
CA ASN A 25 6.03 10.68 -17.09
C ASN A 25 4.82 10.07 -17.81
N ALA A 26 4.37 8.86 -17.44
CA ALA A 26 3.18 8.24 -18.01
C ALA A 26 1.96 9.17 -17.84
N GLN A 27 1.45 9.70 -18.95
CA GLN A 27 0.20 10.46 -18.96
C GLN A 27 -0.97 9.55 -19.30
N PRO A 28 -2.06 9.58 -18.52
CA PRO A 28 -3.23 8.76 -18.80
C PRO A 28 -3.84 9.19 -20.14
N THR A 29 -4.22 8.21 -20.96
CA THR A 29 -5.09 8.49 -22.11
C THR A 29 -6.49 8.87 -21.63
N ASP A 30 -7.32 9.53 -22.46
CA ASP A 30 -8.67 9.95 -22.05
C ASP A 30 -9.57 8.78 -21.61
N ALA A 31 -9.29 7.56 -22.08
CA ALA A 31 -9.99 6.35 -21.67
C ALA A 31 -9.50 5.79 -20.30
N GLU A 32 -8.29 6.14 -19.89
CA GLU A 32 -7.67 5.69 -18.63
C GLU A 32 -7.75 6.75 -17.54
N ARG A 33 -8.07 8.00 -17.90
CA ARG A 33 -8.13 9.15 -17.01
C ARG A 33 -9.01 8.89 -15.79
N GLU A 34 -10.18 8.28 -15.97
CA GLU A 34 -11.08 7.96 -14.85
C GLU A 34 -10.45 7.00 -13.84
N VAL A 35 -9.78 5.94 -14.31
CA VAL A 35 -9.14 4.96 -13.42
C VAL A 35 -7.85 5.52 -12.83
N TRP A 36 -7.10 6.30 -13.60
CA TRP A 36 -5.92 7.00 -13.13
C TRP A 36 -6.26 7.99 -12.01
N GLU A 37 -7.34 8.77 -12.15
CA GLU A 37 -7.80 9.69 -11.10
C GLU A 37 -8.21 8.94 -9.82
N GLN A 38 -8.89 7.79 -9.95
CA GLN A 38 -9.25 6.94 -8.80
C GLN A 38 -8.00 6.41 -8.08
N VAL A 39 -7.00 5.94 -8.82
CA VAL A 39 -5.74 5.44 -8.26
C VAL A 39 -4.90 6.57 -7.66
N ASP A 40 -4.83 7.73 -8.30
CA ASP A 40 -4.07 8.91 -7.82
C ASP A 40 -4.58 9.40 -6.47
N VAL A 41 -5.89 9.38 -6.24
CA VAL A 41 -6.48 9.69 -4.92
C VAL A 41 -5.98 8.71 -3.85
N VAL A 42 -6.00 7.41 -4.13
CA VAL A 42 -5.54 6.37 -3.19
C VAL A 42 -4.03 6.47 -2.94
N LEU A 43 -3.24 6.78 -3.97
CA LEU A 43 -1.78 6.96 -3.87
C LEU A 43 -1.40 8.21 -3.07
N LYS A 44 -2.16 9.31 -3.20
CA LYS A 44 -1.97 10.51 -2.37
C LYS A 44 -2.21 10.21 -0.89
N ASP A 45 -3.25 9.44 -0.59
CA ASP A 45 -3.53 9.00 0.78
C ASP A 45 -2.45 8.04 1.31
N ALA A 46 -1.83 7.24 0.43
CA ALA A 46 -0.76 6.29 0.79
C ALA A 46 0.43 6.98 1.47
N LYS A 47 0.80 8.18 1.03
CA LYS A 47 1.93 8.92 1.61
C LYS A 47 1.66 9.29 3.08
N GLY A 48 0.46 9.75 3.39
CA GLY A 48 0.05 10.04 4.77
C GLY A 48 0.02 8.79 5.64
N ILE A 49 -0.42 7.66 5.10
CA ILE A 49 -0.39 6.36 5.79
C ILE A 49 1.05 5.92 6.09
N LEU A 50 1.97 6.09 5.13
CA LEU A 50 3.40 5.79 5.29
C LEU A 50 4.05 6.66 6.39
N ASP A 51 3.76 7.95 6.41
CA ASP A 51 4.27 8.87 7.44
C ASP A 51 3.75 8.47 8.84
N GLU A 52 2.46 8.12 8.95
CA GLU A 52 1.87 7.64 10.20
C GLU A 52 2.45 6.31 10.67
N LEU A 53 2.80 5.41 9.74
CA LEU A 53 3.43 4.13 10.03
C LEU A 53 4.88 4.32 10.49
N GLN A 54 5.64 5.23 9.86
CA GLN A 54 7.00 5.57 10.29
C GLN A 54 7.01 6.19 11.69
N ALA A 55 6.02 7.02 12.01
CA ALA A 55 5.86 7.64 13.32
C ALA A 55 5.24 6.70 14.38
N TYR A 56 4.96 5.44 14.06
CA TYR A 56 4.33 4.50 14.97
C TYR A 56 5.28 4.05 16.09
N LYS A 57 5.23 4.75 17.23
CA LYS A 57 5.82 4.27 18.49
C LYS A 57 4.82 3.36 19.19
N GLY A 58 5.10 2.06 19.21
CA GLY A 58 4.28 1.08 19.93
C GLY A 58 4.28 1.31 21.45
N ALA A 59 3.32 0.72 22.15
CA ALA A 59 3.17 0.80 23.61
C ALA A 59 3.79 -0.40 24.35
N GLY A 60 4.94 -0.89 23.85
CA GLY A 60 5.52 -2.15 24.34
C GLY A 60 5.99 -2.08 25.80
N GLN A 61 6.41 -0.89 26.26
CA GLN A 61 6.84 -0.69 27.63
C GLN A 61 5.63 -0.70 28.59
N GLU A 62 4.59 0.06 28.27
CA GLU A 62 3.37 0.17 29.06
C GLU A 62 2.67 -1.18 29.18
N ILE A 63 2.59 -1.94 28.07
CA ILE A 63 2.05 -3.30 28.07
C ILE A 63 2.87 -4.22 28.99
N ARG A 64 4.20 -4.14 28.92
CA ARG A 64 5.08 -4.97 29.75
C ARG A 64 4.91 -4.65 31.23
N GLU A 65 4.86 -3.37 31.59
CA GLU A 65 4.69 -2.92 32.98
C GLU A 65 3.33 -3.36 33.55
N ALA A 66 2.26 -3.26 32.75
CA ALA A 66 0.92 -3.74 33.11
C ALA A 66 0.87 -5.27 33.28
N ILE A 67 1.54 -6.04 32.42
CA ILE A 67 1.60 -7.51 32.55
C ILE A 67 2.41 -7.92 33.79
N GLN A 68 3.49 -7.21 34.09
CA GLN A 68 4.33 -7.50 35.27
C GLN A 68 3.62 -7.18 36.58
N ASN A 69 2.69 -6.22 36.59
CA ASN A 69 1.95 -5.76 37.76
C ASN A 69 0.43 -5.81 37.51
N PRO A 70 -0.16 -7.02 37.41
CA PRO A 70 -1.56 -7.18 37.00
C PRO A 70 -2.57 -6.63 38.01
N ASN A 71 -2.18 -6.48 39.28
CA ASN A 71 -3.04 -5.93 40.33
C ASN A 71 -2.98 -4.40 40.44
N ASP A 72 -2.12 -3.73 39.68
CA ASP A 72 -2.02 -2.26 39.66
C ASP A 72 -2.93 -1.70 38.56
N GLU A 73 -4.14 -1.27 38.95
CA GLU A 73 -5.14 -0.70 38.04
C GLU A 73 -4.60 0.52 37.28
N ARG A 74 -3.72 1.32 37.89
CA ARG A 74 -3.17 2.52 37.24
C ARG A 74 -2.29 2.15 36.05
N LEU A 75 -1.51 1.08 36.16
CA LEU A 75 -0.69 0.57 35.05
C LEU A 75 -1.56 -0.06 33.96
N GLN A 76 -2.68 -0.72 34.31
CA GLN A 76 -3.64 -1.22 33.33
C GLN A 76 -4.27 -0.08 32.53
N GLU A 77 -4.74 0.97 33.21
CA GLU A 77 -5.33 2.14 32.55
C GLU A 77 -4.32 2.85 31.65
N GLN A 78 -3.07 2.99 32.09
CA GLN A 78 -2.00 3.60 31.29
C GLN A 78 -1.69 2.78 30.02
N ALA A 79 -1.58 1.46 30.15
CA ALA A 79 -1.40 0.58 29.00
C ALA A 79 -2.59 0.63 28.05
N TRP A 80 -3.81 0.62 28.58
CA TRP A 80 -5.03 0.74 27.77
C TRP A 80 -5.10 2.07 27.02
N ALA A 81 -4.84 3.19 27.70
CA ALA A 81 -4.83 4.52 27.11
C ALA A 81 -3.77 4.67 26.01
N ALA A 82 -2.63 3.99 26.13
CA ALA A 82 -1.59 3.97 25.11
C ALA A 82 -1.95 3.04 23.92
N VAL A 83 -2.56 1.89 24.17
CA VAL A 83 -2.86 0.87 23.15
C VAL A 83 -4.06 1.25 22.27
N VAL A 84 -5.13 1.83 22.84
CA VAL A 84 -6.34 2.21 22.10
C VAL A 84 -6.05 3.05 20.84
N PRO A 85 -5.31 4.17 20.91
CA PRO A 85 -5.01 4.97 19.71
C PRO A 85 -4.13 4.22 18.71
N LEU A 86 -3.23 3.34 19.18
CA LEU A 86 -2.37 2.53 18.32
C LEU A 86 -3.18 1.50 17.52
N VAL A 87 -4.12 0.81 18.16
CA VAL A 87 -5.05 -0.10 17.48
C VAL A 87 -5.92 0.66 16.47
N GLY A 88 -6.32 1.89 16.78
CA GLY A 88 -7.01 2.77 15.84
C GLY A 88 -6.19 3.02 14.56
N ARG A 89 -4.87 3.28 14.69
CA ARG A 89 -3.97 3.42 13.53
C ARG A 89 -3.82 2.12 12.75
N LEU A 90 -3.65 0.98 13.43
CA LEU A 90 -3.58 -0.33 12.77
C LEU A 90 -4.85 -0.63 11.97
N LYS A 91 -6.02 -0.31 12.53
CA LYS A 91 -7.30 -0.43 11.82
C LYS A 91 -7.33 0.44 10.56
N LYS A 92 -6.90 1.70 10.65
CA LYS A 92 -6.80 2.61 9.49
C LYS A 92 -5.88 2.04 8.40
N PHE A 93 -4.73 1.47 8.78
CA PHE A 93 -3.81 0.84 7.82
C PHE A 93 -4.42 -0.38 7.12
N TYR A 94 -5.19 -1.18 7.87
CA TYR A 94 -5.92 -2.32 7.31
C TYR A 94 -7.05 -1.89 6.37
N GLU A 95 -7.82 -0.87 6.73
CA GLU A 95 -8.86 -0.33 5.87
C GLU A 95 -8.27 0.29 4.60
N PHE A 96 -7.09 0.91 4.70
CA PHE A 96 -6.36 1.41 3.54
C PHE A 96 -5.89 0.29 2.62
N SER A 97 -5.34 -0.82 3.15
CA SER A 97 -4.88 -1.94 2.31
C SER A 97 -6.02 -2.59 1.52
N GLN A 98 -7.23 -2.62 2.09
CA GLN A 98 -8.44 -3.10 1.41
C GLN A 98 -8.86 -2.20 0.23
N ARG A 99 -8.58 -0.89 0.30
CA ARG A 99 -8.82 0.09 -0.79
C ARG A 99 -7.66 0.21 -1.79
N LEU A 100 -6.58 -0.53 -1.57
CA LEU A 100 -5.42 -0.47 -2.45
C LEU A 100 -5.43 -1.66 -3.42
N GLY A 101 -5.84 -2.84 -2.94
CA GLY A 101 -5.86 -4.08 -3.71
C GLY A 101 -6.69 -4.03 -5.00
N PRO A 102 -8.00 -3.71 -4.94
CA PRO A 102 -8.87 -3.65 -6.11
C PRO A 102 -8.42 -2.64 -7.16
N GLU A 103 -7.95 -1.48 -6.71
CA GLU A 103 -7.67 -0.29 -7.49
C GLU A 103 -6.37 -0.48 -8.27
N ILE A 104 -5.32 -0.99 -7.61
CA ILE A 104 -4.07 -1.37 -8.28
C ILE A 104 -4.28 -2.53 -9.25
N SER A 105 -5.08 -3.53 -8.86
CA SER A 105 -5.38 -4.67 -9.74
C SER A 105 -6.14 -4.25 -10.99
N THR A 106 -7.08 -3.31 -10.85
CA THR A 106 -7.88 -2.78 -11.98
C THR A 106 -7.01 -1.95 -12.92
N TYR A 107 -6.13 -1.11 -12.38
CA TYR A 107 -5.16 -0.34 -13.17
C TYR A 107 -4.19 -1.24 -13.94
N LEU A 108 -3.59 -2.23 -13.28
CA LEU A 108 -2.71 -3.21 -13.92
C LEU A 108 -3.45 -4.01 -15.01
N LEU A 109 -4.69 -4.43 -14.75
CA LEU A 109 -5.50 -5.15 -15.74
C LEU A 109 -5.80 -4.27 -16.96
N LEU A 110 -6.12 -2.98 -16.78
CA LEU A 110 -6.35 -2.06 -17.90
C LEU A 110 -5.08 -1.80 -18.72
N CYS A 111 -3.94 -1.54 -18.07
CA CYS A 111 -2.66 -1.35 -18.74
C CYS A 111 -2.20 -2.61 -19.49
N VAL A 112 -2.44 -3.81 -18.94
CA VAL A 112 -2.10 -5.09 -19.58
C VAL A 112 -3.07 -5.45 -20.71
N TYR A 113 -4.38 -5.23 -20.53
CA TYR A 113 -5.40 -5.63 -21.51
C TYR A 113 -5.36 -4.78 -22.79
N ARG A 114 -5.00 -3.49 -22.69
CA ARG A 114 -4.81 -2.62 -23.87
C ARG A 114 -3.44 -2.73 -24.55
N SER A 115 -2.48 -3.38 -23.90
CA SER A 115 -1.17 -3.67 -24.49
C SER A 115 -1.13 -5.01 -25.26
N ILE A 116 -2.26 -5.73 -25.38
CA ILE A 116 -2.45 -7.01 -26.11
C ILE A 116 -3.13 -6.79 -27.45
#